data_AF-A0A2D6NGC4-F1
#
_entry.id   AF-A0A2D6NGC4-F1
#
_cell.length_a   1.000
_cell.length_b   1.000
_cell.length_c   1.000
_cell.angle_alpha   90.00
_cell.angle_beta   90.00
_cell.angle_gamma   90.00
#
_symmetry.space_group_name_H-M   'P 1'
#
loop_
_entity.id
_entity.type
_entity.pdbx_description
1 polymer ?
#
loop_
_entity_poly.entity_id
_entity_poly.type
_entity_poly.pdbx_seq_one_letter_code
_entity_poly.pdbx_strand_id
1 'polypeptide(L)'
;MGSTNHERVSSIKAIIYTGPKSRKVAKILKNKYFVPTFSQHQSFGMDKNKCLYLFDSKTDKKRKVMINQSITNKTDYPFSVAIFRLSCLKSIVEQIKSDYFEKFERNIFHYGFPWGEIRKKDKLRDNAISLINHKNRIAKDLFSVFRNSGVLEISKEDSWAFVQWVKKSEKQEVSLFVMVCPDYSFSSDKDILRYSLDNKLSGGIGLVAVKSLEFLSYLNEIIAKHKLKIKVIVGIADYEDHDENLKRLNETKQSFKDKIKKSIRQINLESKRMDLNCQVVGIREHFGERLWSQEWEESRKIIKEELEKLSDNELKKMIFDRKILYSRWFPKIKDKEVLERMIDHGTEYTTCGYLFSNEIDNLIILGANSIDMSLYYRLRQQKSPVLYITKVHK
;
A
#
# COMPACT_ATOMS: atom_id res chain seq x y z
N MET A 1 4.35 71.59 19.16
CA MET A 1 3.36 71.27 18.11
C MET A 1 4.12 70.54 17.01
N GLY A 2 4.08 69.21 17.00
CA GLY A 2 4.90 68.36 16.15
C GLY A 2 4.04 67.31 15.45
N SER A 3 4.27 67.18 14.15
CA SER A 3 3.44 66.55 13.11
C SER A 3 3.15 65.06 13.29
N THR A 4 1.94 64.67 12.90
CA THR A 4 1.46 63.31 12.69
C THR A 4 2.25 62.59 11.58
N ASN A 5 2.92 61.49 11.93
CA ASN A 5 3.50 60.56 10.95
C ASN A 5 2.38 59.70 10.36
N HIS A 6 1.93 60.02 9.16
CA HIS A 6 1.17 59.09 8.33
C HIS A 6 2.11 58.00 7.81
N GLU A 7 1.88 56.75 8.22
CA GLU A 7 2.54 55.59 7.62
C GLU A 7 2.24 55.54 6.12
N ARG A 8 3.30 55.65 5.30
CA ARG A 8 3.24 55.36 3.86
C ARG A 8 2.97 53.88 3.65
N VAL A 9 1.71 53.53 3.41
CA VAL A 9 1.34 52.20 2.92
C VAL A 9 1.92 52.01 1.51
N SER A 10 2.93 51.14 1.40
CA SER A 10 3.49 50.72 0.11
C SER A 10 2.44 49.89 -0.65
N SER A 11 1.89 50.46 -1.72
CA SER A 11 0.98 49.74 -2.62
C SER A 11 1.73 49.22 -3.85
N ILE A 12 1.55 47.94 -4.18
CA ILE A 12 2.04 47.37 -5.44
C ILE A 12 0.91 47.49 -6.48
N LYS A 13 1.18 48.16 -7.60
CA LYS A 13 0.25 48.20 -8.73
C LYS A 13 0.47 46.97 -9.60
N ALA A 14 -0.51 46.07 -9.65
CA ALA A 14 -0.54 44.98 -10.62
C ALA A 14 -1.46 45.36 -11.78
N ILE A 15 -0.96 45.29 -13.01
CA ILE A 15 -1.75 45.47 -14.23
C ILE A 15 -2.14 44.09 -14.74
N ILE A 16 -3.44 43.79 -14.79
CA ILE A 16 -3.95 42.53 -15.33
C ILE A 16 -4.61 42.83 -16.68
N TYR A 17 -4.18 42.13 -17.72
CA TYR A 17 -4.74 42.27 -19.07
C TYR A 17 -5.84 41.24 -19.28
N THR A 18 -7.08 41.72 -19.47
CA THR A 18 -8.24 40.85 -19.71
C THR A 18 -8.70 40.84 -21.18
N GLY A 19 -7.95 41.46 -22.09
CA GLY A 19 -8.21 41.46 -23.53
C GLY A 19 -7.40 42.50 -24.30
N PRO A 20 -7.51 42.58 -25.64
CA PRO A 20 -6.68 43.45 -26.48
C PRO A 20 -6.86 44.97 -26.22
N LYS A 21 -7.98 45.41 -25.62
CA LYS A 21 -8.27 46.84 -25.41
C LYS A 21 -8.87 47.20 -24.04
N SER A 22 -8.87 46.32 -23.03
CA SER A 22 -9.34 46.67 -21.68
C SER A 22 -8.22 46.54 -20.63
N ARG A 23 -7.90 47.67 -19.98
CA ARG A 23 -7.04 47.74 -18.80
C ARG A 23 -7.94 47.80 -17.56
N LYS A 24 -7.85 46.83 -16.66
CA LYS A 24 -8.35 46.98 -15.29
C LYS A 24 -7.14 47.00 -14.35
N VAL A 25 -6.99 48.09 -13.61
CA VAL A 25 -5.97 48.23 -12.57
C VAL A 25 -6.57 47.77 -11.27
N ALA A 26 -6.09 46.65 -10.73
CA ALA A 26 -6.50 46.19 -9.40
C ALA A 26 -5.45 46.65 -8.38
N LYS A 27 -5.90 47.39 -7.35
CA LYS A 27 -5.06 47.82 -6.23
C LYS A 27 -5.13 46.72 -5.16
N ILE A 28 -4.07 45.93 -5.03
CA ILE A 28 -4.00 44.86 -4.01
C ILE A 28 -3.35 45.46 -2.76
N LEU A 29 -4.08 45.44 -1.65
CA LEU A 29 -3.55 45.81 -0.33
C LEU A 29 -2.71 44.66 0.23
N LYS A 30 -1.61 44.99 0.91
CA LYS A 30 -0.73 44.02 1.60
C LYS A 30 -1.58 43.15 2.54
N ASN A 31 -1.39 41.83 2.50
CA ASN A 31 -2.09 40.78 3.27
C ASN A 31 -3.49 40.34 2.80
N LYS A 32 -3.87 40.57 1.54
CA LYS A 32 -4.99 39.85 0.91
C LYS A 32 -4.52 39.05 -0.29
N TYR A 33 -4.88 37.76 -0.34
CA TYR A 33 -4.61 36.89 -1.48
C TYR A 33 -5.71 37.05 -2.53
N PHE A 34 -5.30 37.19 -3.79
CA PHE A 34 -6.19 37.07 -4.94
C PHE A 34 -6.15 35.61 -5.40
N VAL A 35 -7.24 34.88 -5.24
CA VAL A 35 -7.42 33.56 -5.86
C VAL A 35 -8.17 33.80 -7.17
N PRO A 36 -7.52 33.72 -8.34
CA PRO A 36 -8.26 33.81 -9.58
C PRO A 36 -9.22 32.62 -9.67
N THR A 37 -10.52 32.89 -9.79
CA THR A 37 -11.49 31.89 -10.22
C THR A 37 -11.22 31.54 -11.66
N PHE A 38 -10.75 30.32 -11.91
CA PHE A 38 -10.56 29.79 -13.25
C PHE A 38 -11.89 29.30 -13.82
N SER A 39 -12.08 29.42 -15.13
CA SER A 39 -13.15 28.69 -15.80
C SER A 39 -12.76 27.20 -15.91
N GLN A 40 -13.75 26.29 -15.96
CA GLN A 40 -13.54 24.83 -16.05
C GLN A 40 -12.71 24.37 -17.26
N HIS A 41 -12.42 25.26 -18.21
CA HIS A 41 -11.69 24.98 -19.44
C HIS A 41 -10.23 25.49 -19.43
N GLN A 42 -9.74 25.98 -18.29
CA GLN A 42 -8.39 26.53 -18.17
C GLN A 42 -7.47 25.62 -17.37
N SER A 43 -6.27 25.38 -17.89
CA SER A 43 -5.24 24.56 -17.24
C SER A 43 -3.84 25.18 -17.44
N PHE A 44 -2.90 24.85 -16.55
CA PHE A 44 -1.51 25.25 -16.70
C PHE A 44 -0.67 24.15 -17.35
N GLY A 45 0.20 24.56 -18.26
CA GLY A 45 1.23 23.70 -18.86
C GLY A 45 2.60 24.36 -18.76
N MET A 46 3.64 23.54 -18.74
CA MET A 46 5.02 24.01 -18.78
C MET A 46 5.70 23.41 -20.01
N ASP A 47 6.36 24.23 -20.82
CA ASP A 47 7.04 23.74 -22.02
C ASP A 47 8.44 23.16 -21.70
N LYS A 48 9.10 22.63 -22.73
CA LYS A 48 10.46 22.07 -22.64
C LYS A 48 11.51 23.11 -22.20
N ASN A 49 11.22 24.40 -22.35
CA ASN A 49 12.07 25.51 -21.95
C ASN A 49 11.68 26.09 -20.58
N LYS A 50 10.86 25.37 -19.80
CA LYS A 50 10.37 25.76 -18.47
C LYS A 50 9.56 27.06 -18.46
N CYS A 51 8.99 27.47 -19.60
CA CYS A 51 8.06 28.58 -19.66
C CYS A 51 6.65 28.10 -19.23
N LEU A 52 5.99 28.88 -18.37
CA LEU A 52 4.63 28.60 -17.91
C LEU A 52 3.60 29.17 -18.88
N TYR A 53 2.61 28.37 -19.23
CA TYR A 53 1.51 28.74 -20.12
C TYR A 53 0.16 28.48 -19.45
N LEU A 54 -0.79 29.36 -19.74
CA LEU A 54 -2.21 29.08 -19.53
C LEU A 54 -2.78 28.53 -20.84
N PHE A 55 -3.38 27.36 -20.76
CA PHE A 55 -4.08 26.70 -21.86
C PHE A 55 -5.58 26.79 -21.64
N ASP A 56 -6.30 27.30 -22.64
CA ASP A 56 -7.76 27.34 -22.65
C ASP A 56 -8.28 26.32 -23.66
N SER A 57 -8.80 25.20 -23.16
CA SER A 57 -9.21 24.06 -23.98
C SER A 57 -10.42 24.35 -24.86
N LYS A 58 -11.20 25.40 -24.57
CA LYS A 58 -12.35 25.79 -25.38
C LYS A 58 -11.94 26.57 -26.63
N THR A 59 -10.82 27.27 -26.57
CA THR A 59 -10.32 28.11 -27.68
C THR A 59 -9.04 27.57 -28.33
N ASP A 60 -8.47 26.51 -27.78
CA ASP A 60 -7.16 25.94 -28.13
C ASP A 60 -6.02 26.98 -28.15
N LYS A 61 -6.16 28.04 -27.34
CA LYS A 61 -5.18 29.13 -27.27
C LYS A 61 -4.23 28.90 -26.10
N LYS A 62 -2.93 28.94 -26.41
CA LYS A 62 -1.84 29.00 -25.43
C LYS A 62 -1.44 30.44 -25.21
N ARG A 63 -1.42 30.90 -23.96
CA ARG A 63 -0.90 32.22 -23.58
C ARG A 63 0.30 32.05 -22.66
N LYS A 64 1.44 32.61 -23.07
CA LYS A 64 2.66 32.65 -22.23
C LYS A 64 2.40 33.55 -21.03
N VAL A 65 2.63 33.03 -19.84
CA VAL A 65 2.50 33.81 -18.61
C VAL A 65 3.81 34.55 -18.39
N MET A 66 3.85 35.84 -18.73
CA MET A 66 5.02 36.66 -18.42
C MET A 66 4.96 37.10 -16.96
N ILE A 67 5.85 36.54 -16.13
CA ILE A 67 6.10 37.06 -14.79
C ILE A 67 7.13 38.18 -14.96
N ASN A 68 6.68 39.43 -14.97
CA ASN A 68 7.60 40.57 -15.02
C ASN A 68 8.25 40.75 -13.65
N GLN A 69 9.52 40.35 -13.50
CA GLN A 69 10.36 40.80 -12.40
C GLN A 69 10.97 42.15 -12.78
N SER A 70 10.39 43.23 -12.29
CA SER A 70 11.07 44.52 -12.24
C SER A 70 11.77 44.66 -10.88
N ILE A 71 12.96 44.08 -10.74
CA ILE A 71 13.93 44.50 -9.72
C ILE A 71 15.28 44.65 -10.42
N THR A 72 15.57 45.89 -10.79
CA THR A 72 16.89 46.35 -11.23
C THR A 72 17.79 46.45 -10.02
N ASN A 73 18.77 45.55 -9.88
CA ASN A 73 20.18 45.92 -9.91
C ASN A 73 21.07 44.69 -9.66
N LYS A 74 22.13 44.63 -10.46
CA LYS A 74 23.24 43.68 -10.40
C LYS A 74 24.01 43.88 -9.10
N THR A 75 24.13 42.83 -8.30
CA THR A 75 25.37 42.14 -7.89
C THR A 75 25.04 41.25 -6.67
N ASP A 76 25.53 40.02 -6.73
CA ASP A 76 25.50 38.96 -5.69
C ASP A 76 24.19 38.20 -5.42
N TYR A 77 24.17 36.92 -5.84
CA TYR A 77 23.40 35.84 -5.19
C TYR A 77 23.91 35.70 -3.74
N PRO A 78 23.12 35.35 -2.70
CA PRO A 78 21.95 34.43 -2.67
C PRO A 78 20.79 34.96 -1.76
N PHE A 79 19.88 34.07 -1.29
CA PHE A 79 19.05 34.21 -0.07
C PHE A 79 17.62 34.80 -0.09
N SER A 80 17.12 35.48 -1.12
CA SER A 80 15.81 36.17 -1.00
C SER A 80 14.55 35.39 -1.44
N VAL A 81 14.68 34.19 -2.00
CA VAL A 81 13.51 33.32 -2.35
C VAL A 81 13.14 32.35 -1.21
N ALA A 82 14.01 32.19 -0.20
CA ALA A 82 13.79 31.24 0.90
C ALA A 82 12.87 31.76 2.02
N ILE A 83 12.79 33.08 2.22
CA ILE A 83 12.09 33.65 3.40
C ILE A 83 10.59 33.84 3.18
N PHE A 84 10.10 33.93 1.94
CA PHE A 84 8.65 34.06 1.69
C PHE A 84 7.88 32.73 1.80
N ARG A 85 8.56 31.58 1.88
CA ARG A 85 7.93 30.26 1.96
C ARG A 85 7.68 29.74 3.37
N LEU A 86 8.34 30.29 4.40
CA LEU A 86 8.34 29.66 5.73
C LEU A 86 7.34 30.26 6.74
N SER A 87 6.85 31.49 6.54
CA SER A 87 5.89 32.10 7.48
C SER A 87 4.42 31.71 7.23
N CYS A 88 4.06 31.26 6.03
CA CYS A 88 2.69 30.86 5.70
C CYS A 88 2.39 29.37 5.97
N LEU A 89 3.42 28.54 6.22
CA LEU A 89 3.24 27.09 6.39
C LEU A 89 2.78 26.69 7.80
N LYS A 90 2.99 27.52 8.83
CA LYS A 90 2.68 27.12 10.21
C LYS A 90 1.17 27.21 10.54
N SER A 91 0.46 28.23 10.04
CA SER A 91 -1.00 28.32 10.25
C SER A 91 -1.78 27.43 9.29
N ILE A 92 -1.30 27.26 8.06
CA ILE A 92 -1.91 26.35 7.07
C ILE A 92 -1.77 24.89 7.49
N VAL A 93 -0.64 24.47 8.09
CA VAL A 93 -0.47 23.08 8.57
C VAL A 93 -1.36 22.78 9.78
N GLU A 94 -1.58 23.73 10.67
CA GLU A 94 -2.48 23.54 11.83
C GLU A 94 -3.96 23.55 11.40
N GLN A 95 -4.33 24.37 10.41
CA GLN A 95 -5.70 24.42 9.89
C GLN A 95 -6.03 23.27 8.92
N ILE A 96 -5.04 22.75 8.16
CA ILE A 96 -5.17 21.53 7.36
C ILE A 96 -5.27 20.28 8.25
N LYS A 97 -4.68 20.26 9.45
CA LYS A 97 -4.83 19.09 10.35
C LYS A 97 -6.25 18.92 10.88
N SER A 98 -7.00 20.01 11.05
CA SER A 98 -8.37 19.99 11.59
C SER A 98 -9.42 19.75 10.50
N ASP A 99 -9.36 20.52 9.40
CA ASP A 99 -10.48 20.55 8.43
C ASP A 99 -10.37 19.48 7.32
N TYR A 100 -9.19 18.88 7.12
CA TYR A 100 -9.03 17.80 6.14
C TYR A 100 -9.40 16.43 6.71
N PHE A 101 -9.34 16.21 8.01
CA PHE A 101 -9.63 14.89 8.59
C PHE A 101 -11.13 14.55 8.56
N GLU A 102 -12.02 15.49 8.92
CA GLU A 102 -13.48 15.27 8.88
C GLU A 102 -14.06 15.22 7.44
N LYS A 103 -13.44 15.90 6.47
CA LYS A 103 -13.90 15.88 5.05
C LYS A 103 -13.31 14.73 4.23
N PHE A 104 -12.19 14.14 4.66
CA PHE A 104 -11.57 12.99 4.00
C PHE A 104 -12.26 11.67 4.38
N GLU A 105 -12.77 11.53 5.60
CA GLU A 105 -13.58 10.37 6.01
C GLU A 105 -14.89 10.24 5.23
N ARG A 106 -15.51 11.35 4.82
CA ARG A 106 -16.79 11.31 4.09
C ARG A 106 -16.70 11.05 2.58
N ASN A 107 -15.52 11.09 1.97
CA ASN A 107 -15.39 11.06 0.50
C ASN A 107 -14.59 9.88 -0.07
N ILE A 108 -14.20 8.89 0.74
CA ILE A 108 -13.43 7.71 0.28
C ILE A 108 -14.26 6.43 0.15
N PHE A 109 -15.55 6.46 0.50
CA PHE A 109 -16.42 5.28 0.36
C PHE A 109 -17.17 5.17 -0.98
N HIS A 110 -16.95 6.08 -1.93
CA HIS A 110 -17.58 5.98 -3.24
C HIS A 110 -16.55 6.17 -4.36
N TYR A 111 -16.39 5.08 -5.13
CA TYR A 111 -15.72 4.92 -6.41
C TYR A 111 -14.22 4.57 -6.41
N GLY A 112 -13.96 3.29 -6.75
CA GLY A 112 -13.15 2.98 -7.93
C GLY A 112 -11.77 2.38 -7.66
N PHE A 113 -11.65 1.07 -7.89
CA PHE A 113 -10.37 0.43 -8.21
C PHE A 113 -9.73 1.13 -9.42
N PRO A 114 -8.44 1.51 -9.36
CA PRO A 114 -7.70 1.85 -10.55
C PRO A 114 -6.49 0.93 -10.70
N TRP A 115 -6.68 -0.16 -11.44
CA TRP A 115 -5.58 -0.87 -12.10
C TRP A 115 -5.13 -0.08 -13.32
N GLY A 116 -4.32 0.96 -13.11
CA GLY A 116 -3.73 1.70 -14.23
C GLY A 116 -3.15 3.06 -13.88
N GLU A 117 -2.04 3.12 -13.14
CA GLU A 117 -1.03 4.20 -13.29
C GLU A 117 0.29 3.84 -12.58
N ILE A 118 0.87 2.69 -12.96
CA ILE A 118 2.27 2.37 -12.65
C ILE A 118 3.18 3.21 -13.57
N ARG A 119 3.26 4.53 -13.33
CA ARG A 119 4.27 5.44 -13.93
C ARG A 119 4.38 6.82 -13.26
N LYS A 120 4.08 6.94 -11.97
CA LYS A 120 4.42 8.10 -11.10
C LYS A 120 5.26 7.71 -9.87
N LYS A 121 6.01 6.61 -9.98
CA LYS A 121 6.60 5.84 -8.87
C LYS A 121 7.80 6.49 -8.15
N ASP A 122 8.45 7.50 -8.72
CA ASP A 122 9.65 8.08 -8.07
C ASP A 122 9.34 9.21 -7.08
N LYS A 123 8.32 10.04 -7.35
CA LYS A 123 8.01 11.20 -6.47
C LYS A 123 7.31 10.83 -5.15
N LEU A 124 6.53 9.76 -5.12
CA LEU A 124 5.84 9.31 -3.90
C LEU A 124 6.81 8.64 -2.93
N ARG A 125 7.78 7.90 -3.46
CA ARG A 125 8.90 7.30 -2.74
C ARG A 125 9.77 8.35 -2.06
N ASP A 126 10.14 9.41 -2.79
CA ASP A 126 11.00 10.47 -2.25
C ASP A 126 10.32 11.30 -1.14
N ASN A 127 8.99 11.45 -1.19
CA ASN A 127 8.24 12.17 -0.16
C ASN A 127 8.07 11.37 1.15
N ALA A 128 7.85 10.05 1.07
CA ALA A 128 7.85 9.19 2.25
C ALA A 128 9.26 9.10 2.87
N ILE A 129 10.27 8.92 2.03
CA ILE A 129 11.69 8.91 2.43
C ILE A 129 12.09 10.25 3.06
N SER A 130 11.65 11.40 2.53
CA SER A 130 11.85 12.72 3.14
C SER A 130 11.24 12.85 4.55
N LEU A 131 10.02 12.34 4.75
CA LEU A 131 9.36 12.32 6.07
C LEU A 131 10.05 11.39 7.07
N ILE A 132 10.61 10.27 6.61
CA ILE A 132 11.35 9.28 7.41
C ILE A 132 12.78 9.78 7.72
N ASN A 133 13.42 10.42 6.75
CA ASN A 133 14.82 10.84 6.78
C ASN A 133 15.15 11.85 7.88
N HIS A 134 14.17 12.62 8.35
CA HIS A 134 14.47 13.70 9.29
C HIS A 134 14.44 13.26 10.77
N LYS A 135 13.84 12.13 11.14
CA LYS A 135 13.64 11.78 12.57
C LYS A 135 13.66 10.29 12.98
N ASN A 136 13.79 9.29 12.09
CA ASN A 136 13.68 7.89 12.55
C ASN A 136 14.69 6.91 11.90
N ARG A 137 15.86 6.75 12.55
CA ARG A 137 16.93 5.83 12.13
C ARG A 137 16.44 4.37 12.04
N ILE A 138 15.56 3.95 12.94
CA ILE A 138 15.00 2.60 12.99
C ILE A 138 14.14 2.32 11.76
N ALA A 139 13.27 3.26 11.39
CA ALA A 139 12.46 3.13 10.19
C ALA A 139 13.33 3.03 8.94
N LYS A 140 14.42 3.80 8.82
CA LYS A 140 15.35 3.71 7.69
C LYS A 140 16.00 2.33 7.58
N ASP A 141 16.47 1.76 8.69
CA ASP A 141 17.04 0.42 8.75
C ASP A 141 16.00 -0.63 8.33
N LEU A 142 14.77 -0.54 8.84
CA LEU A 142 13.68 -1.44 8.44
C LEU A 142 13.33 -1.33 6.96
N PHE A 143 13.17 -0.11 6.42
CA PHE A 143 12.92 0.08 4.98
C PHE A 143 14.04 -0.48 4.11
N SER A 144 15.28 -0.53 4.61
CA SER A 144 16.38 -1.19 3.90
C SER A 144 16.18 -2.70 3.82
N VAL A 145 15.67 -3.34 4.90
CA VAL A 145 15.26 -4.75 4.89
C VAL A 145 14.14 -4.98 3.87
N PHE A 146 13.06 -4.19 3.92
CA PHE A 146 11.97 -4.33 2.93
C PHE A 146 12.49 -4.20 1.49
N ARG A 147 13.38 -3.22 1.24
CA ARG A 147 13.97 -3.01 -0.09
C ARG A 147 14.82 -4.20 -0.53
N ASN A 148 15.65 -4.74 0.36
CA ASN A 148 16.60 -5.81 0.05
C ASN A 148 15.88 -7.15 -0.12
N SER A 149 14.84 -7.40 0.68
CA SER A 149 14.00 -8.60 0.60
C SER A 149 12.97 -8.55 -0.54
N GLY A 150 13.02 -7.53 -1.41
CA GLY A 150 12.17 -7.45 -2.59
C GLY A 150 10.69 -7.22 -2.30
N VAL A 151 10.37 -6.53 -1.20
CA VAL A 151 9.03 -5.99 -0.96
C VAL A 151 8.80 -4.82 -1.92
N LEU A 152 7.78 -4.91 -2.79
CA LEU A 152 7.34 -3.79 -3.64
C LEU A 152 6.24 -3.01 -2.94
N GLU A 153 6.36 -1.69 -3.07
CA GLU A 153 5.32 -0.68 -2.86
C GLU A 153 4.36 -0.91 -1.69
N ILE A 154 4.82 -0.44 -0.55
CA ILE A 154 3.94 -0.14 0.57
C ILE A 154 3.18 1.15 0.19
N SER A 155 1.85 1.15 0.33
CA SER A 155 1.05 2.37 0.17
C SER A 155 1.52 3.46 1.14
N LYS A 156 1.14 4.73 0.93
CA LYS A 156 1.53 5.79 1.86
C LYS A 156 0.94 5.53 3.25
N GLU A 157 -0.30 5.05 3.26
CA GLU A 157 -1.09 4.73 4.43
C GLU A 157 -0.44 3.58 5.21
N ASP A 158 -0.08 2.50 4.52
CA ASP A 158 0.61 1.36 5.15
C ASP A 158 2.04 1.70 5.57
N SER A 159 2.72 2.59 4.84
CA SER A 159 4.06 3.04 5.22
C SER A 159 4.02 3.80 6.53
N TRP A 160 3.01 4.66 6.69
CA TRP A 160 2.80 5.38 7.94
C TRP A 160 2.39 4.44 9.08
N ALA A 161 1.43 3.56 8.83
CA ALA A 161 0.97 2.58 9.81
C ALA A 161 2.13 1.67 10.27
N PHE A 162 2.99 1.25 9.34
CA PHE A 162 4.22 0.52 9.63
C PHE A 162 5.15 1.34 10.53
N VAL A 163 5.42 2.60 10.21
CA VAL A 163 6.26 3.46 11.07
C VAL A 163 5.66 3.62 12.47
N GLN A 164 4.34 3.74 12.59
CA GLN A 164 3.67 3.79 13.91
C GLN A 164 3.80 2.48 14.67
N TRP A 165 3.63 1.35 13.99
CA TRP A 165 3.82 0.02 14.56
C TRP A 165 5.24 -0.19 15.08
N VAL A 166 6.26 0.23 14.31
CA VAL A 166 7.67 0.20 14.74
C VAL A 166 7.87 1.04 16.00
N LYS A 167 7.34 2.27 16.04
CA LYS A 167 7.45 3.12 17.24
C LYS A 167 6.77 2.52 18.46
N LYS A 168 5.65 1.82 18.26
CA LYS A 168 4.97 1.08 19.34
C LYS A 168 5.87 -0.06 19.84
N SER A 169 6.54 -0.79 18.93
CA SER A 169 7.44 -1.90 19.27
C SER A 169 8.62 -1.51 20.16
N GLU A 170 9.02 -0.23 20.17
CA GLU A 170 10.06 0.29 21.09
C GLU A 170 9.59 0.28 22.56
N LYS A 171 8.27 0.38 22.80
CA LYS A 171 7.70 0.56 24.14
C LYS A 171 6.92 -0.65 24.61
N GLN A 172 6.18 -1.29 23.72
CA GLN A 172 5.28 -2.40 24.02
C GLN A 172 5.39 -3.50 22.96
N GLU A 173 4.90 -4.69 23.29
CA GLU A 173 4.84 -5.80 22.33
C GLU A 173 3.89 -5.46 21.18
N VAL A 174 4.31 -5.81 19.97
CA VAL A 174 3.50 -5.75 18.75
C VAL A 174 3.67 -7.04 17.96
N SER A 175 2.72 -7.34 17.08
CA SER A 175 2.72 -8.61 16.35
C SER A 175 2.87 -8.43 14.84
N LEU A 176 3.60 -9.35 14.22
CA LEU A 176 3.71 -9.54 12.79
C LEU A 176 3.17 -10.91 12.43
N PHE A 177 2.08 -10.96 11.66
CA PHE A 177 1.53 -12.20 11.13
C PHE A 177 1.92 -12.37 9.66
N VAL A 178 2.41 -13.55 9.30
CA VAL A 178 2.66 -13.94 7.91
C VAL A 178 1.94 -15.24 7.61
N MET A 179 1.18 -15.22 6.51
CA MET A 179 0.44 -16.37 6.05
C MET A 179 1.26 -17.09 4.98
N VAL A 180 1.38 -18.41 5.09
CA VAL A 180 2.17 -19.23 4.18
C VAL A 180 1.37 -20.41 3.67
N CYS A 181 1.59 -20.78 2.41
CA CYS A 181 1.00 -21.97 1.84
C CYS A 181 1.71 -23.25 2.34
N PRO A 182 1.03 -24.41 2.30
CA PRO A 182 1.66 -25.72 2.46
C PRO A 182 2.79 -25.99 1.46
N ASP A 183 3.52 -27.07 1.70
CA ASP A 183 4.63 -27.53 0.87
C ASP A 183 4.14 -28.22 -0.43
N TYR A 184 3.55 -27.42 -1.31
CA TYR A 184 3.15 -27.85 -2.65
C TYR A 184 4.36 -28.05 -3.55
N SER A 185 4.30 -29.05 -4.43
CA SER A 185 5.34 -29.29 -5.42
C SER A 185 5.51 -28.09 -6.37
N PHE A 186 6.77 -27.86 -6.75
CA PHE A 186 7.16 -26.81 -7.67
C PHE A 186 8.13 -27.35 -8.72
N SER A 187 8.14 -26.71 -9.89
CA SER A 187 9.12 -26.91 -10.94
C SER A 187 9.93 -25.62 -11.14
N SER A 188 11.17 -25.77 -11.60
CA SER A 188 12.02 -24.65 -12.00
C SER A 188 12.06 -24.58 -13.53
N ASP A 189 11.64 -23.47 -14.11
CA ASP A 189 11.79 -23.16 -15.54
C ASP A 189 12.60 -21.86 -15.67
N LYS A 190 13.85 -21.97 -16.15
CA LYS A 190 14.80 -20.84 -16.29
C LYS A 190 14.94 -20.02 -14.99
N ASP A 191 15.24 -20.69 -13.89
CA ASP A 191 15.35 -20.13 -12.52
C ASP A 191 14.07 -19.51 -11.96
N ILE A 192 12.94 -19.60 -12.68
CA ILE A 192 11.64 -19.21 -12.18
C ILE A 192 11.00 -20.43 -11.54
N LEU A 193 10.94 -20.44 -10.20
CA LEU A 193 10.17 -21.42 -9.45
C LEU A 193 8.68 -21.19 -9.70
N ARG A 194 7.96 -22.25 -10.06
CA ARG A 194 6.52 -22.23 -10.30
C ARG A 194 5.92 -23.43 -9.60
N TYR A 195 4.81 -23.23 -8.90
CA TYR A 195 4.04 -24.36 -8.40
C TYR A 195 3.65 -25.27 -9.58
N SER A 196 4.13 -26.51 -9.55
CA SER A 196 3.86 -27.52 -10.57
C SER A 196 2.62 -28.33 -10.20
N LEU A 197 2.47 -28.57 -8.89
CA LEU A 197 1.33 -29.25 -8.29
C LEU A 197 1.03 -30.58 -8.97
N ASP A 198 2.09 -31.31 -9.28
CA ASP A 198 2.10 -32.61 -9.94
C ASP A 198 1.61 -33.69 -8.96
N ASN A 199 0.42 -33.49 -8.39
CA ASN A 199 -0.28 -34.40 -7.49
C ASN A 199 0.52 -34.76 -6.23
N LYS A 200 1.34 -33.82 -5.72
CA LYS A 200 2.14 -34.04 -4.51
C LYS A 200 2.07 -32.84 -3.59
N LEU A 201 1.47 -33.07 -2.43
CA LEU A 201 1.73 -32.31 -1.22
C LEU A 201 2.88 -33.00 -0.48
N SER A 202 3.91 -32.24 -0.13
CA SER A 202 4.98 -32.69 0.76
C SER A 202 4.71 -32.21 2.19
N GLY A 203 5.55 -32.62 3.14
CA GLY A 203 5.46 -32.14 4.53
C GLY A 203 6.73 -31.38 4.96
N GLY A 204 7.42 -30.77 4.00
CA GLY A 204 8.59 -29.91 4.21
C GLY A 204 8.19 -28.46 4.39
N ILE A 205 9.07 -27.55 3.97
CA ILE A 205 8.86 -26.10 4.05
C ILE A 205 8.51 -25.58 2.65
N GLY A 206 7.26 -25.12 2.49
CA GLY A 206 6.79 -24.61 1.21
C GLY A 206 7.52 -23.34 0.75
N LEU A 207 7.48 -23.06 -0.55
CA LEU A 207 8.23 -21.97 -1.17
C LEU A 207 7.97 -20.60 -0.53
N VAL A 208 6.70 -20.27 -0.28
CA VAL A 208 6.33 -19.02 0.40
C VAL A 208 6.85 -18.99 1.84
N ALA A 209 6.82 -20.12 2.55
CA ALA A 209 7.38 -20.21 3.90
C ALA A 209 8.90 -20.00 3.92
N VAL A 210 9.65 -20.62 3.00
CA VAL A 210 11.10 -20.39 2.87
C VAL A 210 11.41 -18.91 2.72
N LYS A 211 10.68 -18.22 1.82
CA LYS A 211 10.89 -16.79 1.58
C LYS A 211 10.49 -15.90 2.74
N SER A 212 9.41 -16.26 3.44
CA SER A 212 9.02 -15.57 4.66
C SER A 212 10.09 -15.74 5.74
N LEU A 213 10.67 -16.92 5.92
CA LEU A 213 11.76 -17.15 6.88
C LEU A 213 13.02 -16.35 6.53
N GLU A 214 13.39 -16.30 5.25
CA GLU A 214 14.50 -15.47 4.76
C GLU A 214 14.26 -13.97 5.05
N PHE A 215 13.05 -13.47 4.79
CA PHE A 215 12.68 -12.10 5.17
C PHE A 215 12.78 -11.87 6.69
N LEU A 216 12.26 -12.83 7.46
CA LEU A 216 12.21 -12.74 8.92
C LEU A 216 13.61 -12.75 9.54
N SER A 217 14.61 -13.42 8.96
CA SER A 217 15.99 -13.34 9.45
C SER A 217 16.59 -11.95 9.32
N TYR A 218 16.38 -11.27 8.19
CA TYR A 218 16.81 -9.88 8.05
C TYR A 218 16.05 -8.95 9.02
N LEU A 219 14.76 -9.22 9.25
CA LEU A 219 14.00 -8.46 10.23
C LEU A 219 14.51 -8.69 11.66
N ASN A 220 14.88 -9.92 12.01
CA ASN A 220 15.38 -10.31 13.32
C ASN A 220 16.66 -9.55 13.70
N GLU A 221 17.58 -9.34 12.75
CA GLU A 221 18.78 -8.52 12.97
C GLU A 221 18.41 -7.09 13.39
N ILE A 222 17.41 -6.50 12.76
CA ILE A 222 16.94 -5.14 13.07
C ILE A 222 16.19 -5.10 14.41
N ILE A 223 15.37 -6.12 14.69
CA ILE A 223 14.69 -6.30 15.97
C ILE A 223 15.72 -6.35 17.10
N ALA A 224 16.74 -7.19 16.98
CA ALA A 224 17.79 -7.34 17.99
C ALA A 224 18.60 -6.05 18.17
N LYS A 225 19.04 -5.44 17.06
CA LYS A 225 19.83 -4.19 17.06
C LYS A 225 19.14 -3.05 17.80
N HIS A 226 17.83 -2.90 17.60
CA HIS A 226 17.05 -1.80 18.21
C HIS A 226 16.22 -2.25 19.42
N LYS A 227 16.38 -3.50 19.88
CA LYS A 227 15.65 -4.10 21.01
C LYS A 227 14.13 -3.95 20.88
N LEU A 228 13.62 -4.15 19.66
CA LEU A 228 12.19 -4.04 19.37
C LEU A 228 11.44 -5.23 19.99
N LYS A 229 10.23 -4.99 20.51
CA LYS A 229 9.37 -6.01 21.10
C LYS A 229 8.39 -6.53 20.04
N ILE A 230 8.88 -7.37 19.13
CA ILE A 230 8.09 -7.90 18.02
C ILE A 230 7.89 -9.41 18.19
N LYS A 231 6.63 -9.83 18.25
CA LYS A 231 6.23 -11.25 18.18
C LYS A 231 5.90 -11.61 16.73
N VAL A 232 6.49 -12.68 16.21
CA VAL A 232 6.21 -13.16 14.86
C VAL A 232 5.30 -14.38 14.90
N ILE A 233 4.27 -14.40 14.05
CA ILE A 233 3.37 -15.54 13.89
C ILE A 233 3.39 -15.97 12.42
N VAL A 234 3.70 -17.23 12.17
CA VAL A 234 3.65 -17.85 10.85
C VAL A 234 2.44 -18.78 10.80
N GLY A 235 1.39 -18.38 10.08
CA GLY A 235 0.19 -19.19 9.88
C GLY A 235 0.29 -20.03 8.61
N ILE A 236 0.24 -21.36 8.74
CA ILE A 236 0.09 -22.25 7.60
C ILE A 236 -1.39 -22.34 7.24
N ALA A 237 -1.67 -21.94 6.02
CA ALA A 237 -2.94 -22.12 5.35
C ALA A 237 -3.24 -23.60 5.06
N ASP A 238 -4.45 -24.07 5.30
CA ASP A 238 -4.90 -25.43 4.98
C ASP A 238 -6.10 -25.44 4.00
N TYR A 239 -6.10 -24.47 3.08
CA TYR A 239 -7.20 -24.14 2.14
C TYR A 239 -7.61 -25.25 1.17
N GLU A 240 -6.76 -26.25 0.96
CA GLU A 240 -6.95 -27.25 -0.08
C GLU A 240 -7.47 -28.59 0.48
N ASP A 241 -7.99 -28.62 1.71
CA ASP A 241 -8.53 -29.83 2.35
C ASP A 241 -9.93 -30.24 1.84
N HIS A 242 -10.42 -29.59 0.78
CA HIS A 242 -11.67 -29.90 0.10
C HIS A 242 -11.52 -31.11 -0.85
N ASP A 243 -12.59 -31.92 -0.97
CA ASP A 243 -12.58 -33.21 -1.68
C ASP A 243 -12.06 -33.14 -3.13
N GLU A 244 -12.36 -32.08 -3.88
CA GLU A 244 -11.89 -31.93 -5.26
C GLU A 244 -10.36 -31.75 -5.31
N ASN A 245 -9.82 -30.93 -4.42
CA ASN A 245 -8.38 -30.65 -4.33
C ASN A 245 -7.63 -31.86 -3.78
N LEU A 246 -8.18 -32.54 -2.78
CA LEU A 246 -7.63 -33.79 -2.24
C LEU A 246 -7.56 -34.88 -3.31
N LYS A 247 -8.62 -35.07 -4.12
CA LYS A 247 -8.61 -36.02 -5.25
C LYS A 247 -7.48 -35.70 -6.23
N ARG A 248 -7.28 -34.42 -6.54
CA ARG A 248 -6.22 -34.00 -7.47
C ARG A 248 -4.82 -34.21 -6.88
N LEU A 249 -4.63 -33.87 -5.61
CA LEU A 249 -3.38 -34.11 -4.90
C LEU A 249 -3.12 -35.61 -4.64
N ASN A 250 -4.03 -36.50 -5.05
CA ASN A 250 -4.03 -37.92 -4.73
C ASN A 250 -3.86 -38.13 -3.22
N GLU A 251 -4.67 -37.41 -2.44
CA GLU A 251 -4.56 -37.33 -1.01
C GLU A 251 -5.85 -37.62 -0.26
N THR A 252 -5.69 -38.07 0.98
CA THR A 252 -6.79 -38.16 1.95
C THR A 252 -6.78 -36.95 2.87
N LYS A 253 -7.94 -36.60 3.43
CA LYS A 253 -8.05 -35.49 4.39
C LYS A 253 -7.13 -35.69 5.61
N GLN A 254 -7.01 -36.93 6.10
CA GLN A 254 -6.14 -37.24 7.23
C GLN A 254 -4.65 -37.07 6.87
N SER A 255 -4.21 -37.65 5.75
CA SER A 255 -2.83 -37.50 5.28
C SER A 255 -2.46 -36.05 4.99
N PHE A 256 -3.38 -35.27 4.42
CA PHE A 256 -3.21 -33.83 4.24
C PHE A 256 -2.95 -33.13 5.58
N LYS A 257 -3.79 -33.36 6.59
CA LYS A 257 -3.62 -32.78 7.94
C LYS A 257 -2.30 -33.19 8.59
N ASP A 258 -1.88 -34.45 8.43
CA ASP A 258 -0.61 -34.93 8.98
C ASP A 258 0.59 -34.27 8.30
N LYS A 259 0.51 -34.00 6.98
CA LYS A 259 1.53 -33.23 6.25
C LYS A 259 1.59 -31.78 6.67
N ILE A 260 0.45 -31.12 6.92
CA ILE A 260 0.42 -29.77 7.50
C ILE A 260 1.12 -29.75 8.86
N LYS A 261 0.80 -30.70 9.76
CA LYS A 261 1.49 -30.83 11.05
C LYS A 261 2.99 -31.06 10.90
N LYS A 262 3.40 -31.84 9.90
CA LYS A 262 4.82 -32.04 9.58
C LYS A 262 5.47 -30.73 9.12
N SER A 263 4.83 -29.96 8.24
CA SER A 263 5.31 -28.65 7.80
C SER A 263 5.43 -27.67 8.97
N ILE A 264 4.46 -27.62 9.90
CA ILE A 264 4.55 -26.80 11.12
C ILE A 264 5.81 -27.15 11.92
N ARG A 265 6.10 -28.44 12.10
CA ARG A 265 7.31 -28.89 12.82
C ARG A 265 8.58 -28.49 12.08
N GLN A 266 8.63 -28.63 10.75
CA GLN A 266 9.80 -28.25 9.96
C GLN A 266 10.08 -26.75 9.99
N ILE A 267 9.04 -25.91 9.83
CA ILE A 267 9.19 -24.46 9.94
C ILE A 267 9.66 -24.08 11.36
N ASN A 268 9.09 -24.68 12.41
CA ASN A 268 9.56 -24.43 13.79
C ASN A 268 11.04 -24.78 14.00
N LEU A 269 11.51 -25.91 13.44
CA LEU A 269 12.92 -26.30 13.52
C LEU A 269 13.82 -25.34 12.78
N GLU A 270 13.43 -24.95 11.57
CA GLU A 270 14.19 -24.02 10.75
C GLU A 270 14.25 -22.62 11.37
N SER A 271 13.13 -22.13 11.89
CA SER A 271 13.08 -20.87 12.63
C SER A 271 14.02 -20.86 13.83
N LYS A 272 14.07 -21.94 14.62
CA LYS A 272 15.02 -22.08 15.73
C LYS A 272 16.47 -22.07 15.25
N ARG A 273 16.76 -22.76 14.13
CA ARG A 273 18.10 -22.78 13.51
C ARG A 273 18.55 -21.39 13.08
N MET A 274 17.60 -20.55 12.65
CA MET A 274 17.81 -19.16 12.24
C MET A 274 17.71 -18.15 13.40
N ASP A 275 17.59 -18.61 14.66
CA ASP A 275 17.38 -17.78 15.85
C ASP A 275 16.18 -16.82 15.74
N LEU A 276 15.12 -17.27 15.06
CA LEU A 276 13.88 -16.51 14.90
C LEU A 276 12.91 -16.82 16.04
N ASN A 277 12.48 -15.77 16.74
CA ASN A 277 11.39 -15.87 17.71
C ASN A 277 10.04 -15.82 17.00
N CYS A 278 9.62 -16.95 16.41
CA CYS A 278 8.30 -17.06 15.78
C CYS A 278 7.46 -18.21 16.34
N GLN A 279 6.16 -17.98 16.41
CA GLN A 279 5.14 -18.99 16.66
C GLN A 279 4.60 -19.49 15.31
N VAL A 280 4.68 -20.79 15.05
CA VAL A 280 4.12 -21.39 13.83
C VAL A 280 2.83 -22.12 14.17
N VAL A 281 1.73 -21.80 13.46
CA VAL A 281 0.40 -22.35 13.71
C VAL A 281 -0.26 -22.84 12.42
N GLY A 282 -1.11 -23.86 12.51
CA GLY A 282 -2.09 -24.17 11.46
C GLY A 282 -3.31 -23.30 11.68
N ILE A 283 -3.74 -22.52 10.68
CA ILE A 283 -4.69 -21.43 10.90
C ILE A 283 -6.07 -21.94 11.35
N ARG A 284 -6.66 -22.93 10.66
CA ARG A 284 -7.97 -23.48 11.07
C ARG A 284 -7.92 -24.21 12.40
N GLU A 285 -6.82 -24.90 12.71
CA GLU A 285 -6.63 -25.54 14.01
C GLU A 285 -6.52 -24.51 15.15
N HIS A 286 -5.84 -23.38 14.91
CA HIS A 286 -5.68 -22.29 15.89
C HIS A 286 -7.01 -21.64 16.28
N PHE A 287 -7.88 -21.35 15.31
CA PHE A 287 -9.19 -20.74 15.58
C PHE A 287 -10.30 -21.75 15.88
N GLY A 288 -10.11 -23.01 15.50
CA GLY A 288 -11.11 -24.07 15.58
C GLY A 288 -12.13 -24.02 14.44
N GLU A 289 -12.55 -25.20 14.00
CA GLU A 289 -13.43 -25.38 12.83
C GLU A 289 -14.71 -24.55 12.93
N ARG A 290 -15.38 -24.55 14.09
CA ARG A 290 -16.67 -23.86 14.26
C ARG A 290 -16.56 -22.36 14.02
N LEU A 291 -15.57 -21.70 14.63
CA LEU A 291 -15.37 -20.27 14.45
C LEU A 291 -14.91 -19.97 13.02
N TRP A 292 -14.01 -20.80 12.48
CA TRP A 292 -13.57 -20.67 11.11
C TRP A 292 -14.73 -20.71 10.12
N SER A 293 -15.56 -21.76 10.15
CA SER A 293 -16.68 -21.92 9.21
C SER A 293 -17.67 -20.76 9.29
N GLN A 294 -17.97 -20.28 10.50
CA GLN A 294 -18.87 -19.13 10.69
C GLN A 294 -18.32 -17.87 10.03
N GLU A 295 -17.05 -17.54 10.30
CA GLU A 295 -16.42 -16.32 9.78
C GLU A 295 -16.04 -16.44 8.29
N TRP A 296 -15.89 -17.66 7.78
CA TRP A 296 -15.74 -17.96 6.36
C TRP A 296 -17.01 -17.65 5.58
N GLU A 297 -18.17 -18.14 6.02
CA GLU A 297 -19.44 -17.85 5.35
C GLU A 297 -19.75 -16.35 5.30
N GLU A 298 -19.48 -15.63 6.39
CA GLU A 298 -19.68 -14.18 6.40
C GLU A 298 -18.72 -13.45 5.45
N SER A 299 -17.44 -13.86 5.44
CA SER A 299 -16.45 -13.28 4.53
C SER A 299 -16.80 -13.57 3.07
N ARG A 300 -17.40 -14.73 2.77
CA ARG A 300 -17.83 -15.11 1.43
C ARG A 300 -18.95 -14.23 0.92
N LYS A 301 -19.93 -13.89 1.77
CA LYS A 301 -21.01 -12.95 1.41
C LYS A 301 -20.45 -11.59 1.04
N ILE A 302 -19.59 -11.02 1.90
CA ILE A 302 -18.94 -9.72 1.66
C ILE A 302 -18.20 -9.71 0.33
N ILE A 303 -17.45 -10.77 0.01
CA ILE A 303 -16.72 -10.84 -1.27
C ILE A 303 -17.67 -10.86 -2.46
N LYS A 304 -18.77 -11.62 -2.38
CA LYS A 304 -19.77 -11.63 -3.46
C LYS A 304 -20.37 -10.24 -3.67
N GLU A 305 -20.76 -9.57 -2.58
CA GLU A 305 -21.28 -8.20 -2.63
C GLU A 305 -20.25 -7.20 -3.21
N GLU A 306 -18.96 -7.34 -2.88
CA GLU A 306 -17.90 -6.50 -3.46
C GLU A 306 -17.67 -6.78 -4.95
N LEU A 307 -17.77 -8.04 -5.38
CA LEU A 307 -17.64 -8.41 -6.80
C LEU A 307 -18.82 -7.91 -7.64
N GLU A 308 -20.04 -7.86 -7.08
CA GLU A 308 -21.23 -7.33 -7.74
C GLU A 308 -21.14 -5.81 -8.02
N LYS A 309 -20.28 -5.09 -7.30
CA LYS A 309 -20.02 -3.65 -7.52
C LYS A 309 -19.09 -3.37 -8.69
N LEU A 310 -18.41 -4.40 -9.21
CA LEU A 310 -17.47 -4.24 -10.32
C LEU A 310 -18.22 -4.15 -11.65
N SER A 311 -17.66 -3.38 -12.59
CA SER A 311 -18.12 -3.45 -13.97
C SER A 311 -17.77 -4.80 -14.61
N ASP A 312 -18.56 -5.22 -15.60
CA ASP A 312 -18.30 -6.45 -16.37
C ASP A 312 -16.86 -6.52 -16.91
N ASN A 313 -16.29 -5.39 -17.32
CA ASN A 313 -14.94 -5.33 -17.86
C ASN A 313 -13.88 -5.56 -16.77
N GLU A 314 -14.08 -5.01 -15.57
CA GLU A 314 -13.20 -5.23 -14.43
C GLU A 314 -13.25 -6.71 -14.00
N LEU A 315 -14.45 -7.27 -13.88
CA LEU A 315 -14.64 -8.67 -13.50
C LEU A 315 -14.01 -9.62 -14.51
N LYS A 316 -14.24 -9.40 -15.82
CA LYS A 316 -13.62 -10.19 -16.89
C LYS A 316 -12.10 -10.12 -16.85
N LYS A 317 -11.54 -8.95 -16.59
CA LYS A 317 -10.09 -8.77 -16.45
C LYS A 317 -9.54 -9.58 -15.27
N MET A 318 -10.19 -9.51 -14.11
CA MET A 318 -9.77 -10.28 -12.94
C MET A 318 -9.85 -11.80 -13.18
N ILE A 319 -10.92 -12.26 -13.83
CA ILE A 319 -11.06 -13.67 -14.23
C ILE A 319 -9.94 -14.07 -15.19
N PHE A 320 -9.65 -13.25 -16.21
CA PHE A 320 -8.58 -13.53 -17.17
C PHE A 320 -7.21 -13.68 -16.49
N ASP A 321 -6.86 -12.73 -15.61
CA ASP A 321 -5.59 -12.73 -14.89
C ASP A 321 -5.44 -13.97 -13.99
N ARG A 322 -6.53 -14.40 -13.34
CA ARG A 322 -6.55 -15.58 -12.46
C ARG A 322 -6.63 -16.91 -13.20
N LYS A 323 -7.26 -16.93 -14.37
CA LYS A 323 -7.35 -18.12 -15.22
C LYS A 323 -5.98 -18.64 -15.62
N ILE A 324 -4.98 -17.78 -15.82
CA ILE A 324 -3.60 -18.18 -16.11
C ILE A 324 -3.00 -18.99 -14.95
N LEU A 325 -3.30 -18.62 -13.70
CA LEU A 325 -2.84 -19.35 -12.52
C LEU A 325 -3.60 -20.67 -12.37
N TYR A 326 -4.94 -20.62 -12.41
CA TYR A 326 -5.77 -21.79 -12.18
C TYR A 326 -5.73 -22.80 -13.32
N SER A 327 -5.48 -22.39 -14.56
CA SER A 327 -5.34 -23.33 -15.67
C SER A 327 -4.18 -24.32 -15.48
N ARG A 328 -3.20 -24.00 -14.64
CA ARG A 328 -2.14 -24.94 -14.24
C ARG A 328 -2.67 -26.06 -13.36
N TRP A 329 -3.60 -25.74 -12.46
CA TRP A 329 -4.33 -26.70 -11.64
C TRP A 329 -5.53 -27.30 -12.37
N PHE A 330 -6.05 -26.66 -13.40
CA PHE A 330 -7.32 -27.06 -14.02
C PHE A 330 -7.25 -26.70 -15.51
N PRO A 331 -6.60 -27.54 -16.36
CA PRO A 331 -6.28 -27.19 -17.76
C PRO A 331 -7.47 -26.77 -18.63
N LYS A 332 -8.69 -27.08 -18.21
CA LYS A 332 -9.94 -26.76 -18.92
C LYS A 332 -10.91 -25.93 -18.08
N ILE A 333 -10.40 -25.20 -17.07
CA ILE A 333 -11.23 -24.40 -16.18
C ILE A 333 -12.02 -23.33 -16.94
N LYS A 334 -13.32 -23.29 -16.69
CA LYS A 334 -14.25 -22.31 -17.25
C LYS A 334 -14.23 -21.05 -16.40
N ASP A 335 -14.63 -19.93 -17.00
CA ASP A 335 -14.62 -18.62 -16.33
C ASP A 335 -15.48 -18.60 -15.05
N LYS A 336 -16.61 -19.32 -15.05
CA LYS A 336 -17.44 -19.50 -13.85
C LYS A 336 -16.70 -20.22 -12.73
N GLU A 337 -15.94 -21.26 -13.05
CA GLU A 337 -15.14 -22.02 -12.08
C GLU A 337 -13.96 -21.18 -11.57
N VAL A 338 -13.36 -20.36 -12.45
CA VAL A 338 -12.33 -19.39 -12.04
C VAL A 338 -12.92 -18.39 -11.03
N LEU A 339 -14.10 -17.85 -11.30
CA LEU A 339 -14.76 -16.90 -10.41
C LEU A 339 -15.06 -17.51 -9.04
N GLU A 340 -15.65 -18.71 -8.98
CA GLU A 340 -15.91 -19.38 -7.69
C GLU A 340 -14.61 -19.63 -6.92
N ARG A 341 -13.54 -20.09 -7.57
CA ARG A 341 -12.23 -20.28 -6.89
C ARG A 341 -11.61 -18.97 -6.44
N MET A 342 -11.79 -17.88 -7.17
CA MET A 342 -11.38 -16.55 -6.72
C MET A 342 -12.15 -16.12 -5.47
N ILE A 343 -13.45 -16.38 -5.42
CA ILE A 343 -14.28 -16.10 -4.24
C ILE A 343 -13.79 -16.92 -3.06
N ASP A 344 -13.58 -18.23 -3.24
CA ASP A 344 -13.15 -19.11 -2.15
C ASP A 344 -11.77 -18.70 -1.62
N HIS A 345 -10.78 -18.46 -2.49
CA HIS A 345 -9.47 -17.96 -2.05
C HIS A 345 -9.57 -16.59 -1.39
N GLY A 346 -10.34 -15.65 -1.95
CA GLY A 346 -10.54 -14.35 -1.31
C GLY A 346 -11.16 -14.50 0.08
N THR A 347 -12.05 -15.48 0.25
CA THR A 347 -12.76 -15.76 1.51
C THR A 347 -11.77 -16.19 2.57
N GLU A 348 -10.89 -17.15 2.26
CA GLU A 348 -9.85 -17.61 3.20
C GLU A 348 -8.97 -16.45 3.71
N TYR A 349 -8.52 -15.56 2.81
CA TYR A 349 -7.67 -14.42 3.17
C TYR A 349 -8.44 -13.38 3.99
N THR A 350 -9.72 -13.15 3.66
CA THR A 350 -10.58 -12.21 4.38
C THR A 350 -10.88 -12.71 5.79
N THR A 351 -11.24 -13.99 5.93
CA THR A 351 -11.46 -14.65 7.22
C THR A 351 -10.20 -14.64 8.07
N CYS A 352 -9.05 -15.00 7.49
CA CYS A 352 -7.78 -14.97 8.19
C CYS A 352 -7.43 -13.55 8.66
N GLY A 353 -7.56 -12.54 7.79
CA GLY A 353 -7.29 -11.16 8.14
C GLY A 353 -8.18 -10.65 9.26
N TYR A 354 -9.48 -10.97 9.20
CA TYR A 354 -10.46 -10.61 10.23
C TYR A 354 -10.14 -11.25 11.58
N LEU A 355 -9.95 -12.58 11.61
CA LEU A 355 -9.75 -13.33 12.85
C LEU A 355 -8.50 -12.88 13.59
N PHE A 356 -7.35 -12.83 12.91
CA PHE A 356 -6.11 -12.38 13.56
C PHE A 356 -6.17 -10.91 13.99
N SER A 357 -6.82 -10.03 13.20
CA SER A 357 -6.94 -8.60 13.57
C SER A 357 -7.86 -8.36 14.76
N ASN A 358 -8.74 -9.31 15.09
CA ASN A 358 -9.58 -9.25 16.28
C ASN A 358 -8.95 -9.95 17.49
N GLU A 359 -8.15 -10.99 17.27
CA GLU A 359 -7.41 -11.68 18.34
C GLU A 359 -6.21 -10.85 18.82
N ILE A 360 -5.55 -10.13 17.93
CA ILE A 360 -4.23 -9.55 18.19
C ILE A 360 -4.22 -8.03 18.04
N ASP A 361 -3.93 -7.34 19.14
CA ASP A 361 -3.69 -5.91 19.12
C ASP A 361 -2.36 -5.55 18.47
N ASN A 362 -2.31 -4.37 17.83
CA ASN A 362 -1.11 -3.85 17.15
C ASN A 362 -0.50 -4.85 16.15
N LEU A 363 -1.37 -5.50 15.38
CA LEU A 363 -0.98 -6.46 14.36
C LEU A 363 -0.56 -5.76 13.04
N ILE A 364 0.47 -6.29 12.40
CA ILE A 364 0.70 -6.13 10.96
C ILE A 364 0.55 -7.46 10.27
N ILE A 365 -0.12 -7.46 9.12
CA ILE A 365 -0.20 -8.63 8.25
C ILE A 365 0.85 -8.47 7.15
N LEU A 366 1.66 -9.50 6.95
CA LEU A 366 2.63 -9.62 5.88
C LEU A 366 2.13 -10.68 4.89
N GLY A 367 1.63 -10.22 3.76
CA GLY A 367 1.35 -11.08 2.62
C GLY A 367 2.63 -11.43 1.87
N ALA A 368 2.67 -12.63 1.31
CA ALA A 368 3.74 -13.08 0.42
C ALA A 368 3.10 -13.80 -0.77
N ASN A 369 3.69 -13.66 -1.96
CA ASN A 369 3.26 -14.21 -3.26
C ASN A 369 2.49 -13.23 -4.19
N SER A 370 1.16 -13.19 -4.13
CA SER A 370 0.30 -12.44 -5.06
C SER A 370 -0.24 -11.15 -4.44
N ILE A 371 0.30 -9.99 -4.83
CA ILE A 371 -0.14 -8.67 -4.32
C ILE A 371 -1.67 -8.45 -4.41
N ASP A 372 -2.31 -9.03 -5.41
CA ASP A 372 -3.78 -9.04 -5.59
C ASP A 372 -4.54 -9.58 -4.37
N MET A 373 -3.92 -10.45 -3.56
CA MET A 373 -4.53 -10.98 -2.35
C MET A 373 -4.49 -10.00 -1.17
N SER A 374 -3.71 -8.91 -1.27
CA SER A 374 -3.60 -7.91 -0.20
C SER A 374 -4.94 -7.23 0.13
N LEU A 375 -5.83 -7.11 -0.86
CA LEU A 375 -7.13 -6.49 -0.71
C LEU A 375 -8.03 -7.30 0.24
N TYR A 376 -7.99 -8.64 0.14
CA TYR A 376 -8.89 -9.53 0.85
C TYR A 376 -8.64 -9.47 2.36
N TYR A 377 -7.38 -9.38 2.79
CA TYR A 377 -7.04 -9.15 4.19
C TYR A 377 -7.66 -7.91 4.81
N ARG A 378 -8.14 -6.95 4.02
CA ARG A 378 -8.69 -5.66 4.47
C ARG A 378 -10.21 -5.57 4.37
N LEU A 379 -10.86 -6.44 3.60
CA LEU A 379 -12.28 -6.29 3.31
C LEU A 379 -13.15 -6.23 4.57
N ARG A 380 -12.75 -6.95 5.61
CA ARG A 380 -13.50 -7.06 6.86
C ARG A 380 -12.77 -6.50 8.09
N GLN A 381 -11.59 -5.90 7.90
CA GLN A 381 -10.82 -5.29 8.98
C GLN A 381 -10.05 -4.06 8.50
N GLN A 382 -10.05 -3.00 9.30
CA GLN A 382 -9.34 -1.74 8.98
C GLN A 382 -8.22 -1.42 9.98
N LYS A 383 -8.01 -2.28 10.98
CA LYS A 383 -7.14 -1.99 12.13
C LYS A 383 -5.68 -2.32 11.85
N SER A 384 -5.43 -3.36 11.05
CA SER A 384 -4.11 -3.94 10.82
C SER A 384 -3.63 -3.57 9.42
N PRO A 385 -2.50 -2.85 9.27
CA PRO A 385 -1.93 -2.60 7.95
C PRO A 385 -1.43 -3.91 7.34
N VAL A 386 -1.49 -3.98 6.01
CA VAL A 386 -1.07 -5.16 5.24
C VAL A 386 0.12 -4.78 4.36
N LEU A 387 1.27 -5.39 4.63
CA LEU A 387 2.49 -5.27 3.84
C LEU A 387 2.62 -6.48 2.91
N TYR A 388 3.38 -6.37 1.82
CA TYR A 388 3.46 -7.46 0.85
C TYR A 388 4.87 -7.70 0.29
N ILE A 389 5.34 -8.95 0.35
CA ILE A 389 6.58 -9.41 -0.30
C ILE A 389 6.24 -9.83 -1.74
N THR A 390 6.81 -9.15 -2.72
CA THR A 390 6.42 -9.29 -4.14
C THR A 390 7.47 -9.97 -5.01
N LYS A 391 8.75 -10.00 -4.61
CA LYS A 391 9.76 -10.85 -5.26
C LYS A 391 9.81 -12.22 -4.57
N VAL A 392 8.92 -13.11 -4.98
CA VAL A 392 8.95 -14.52 -4.56
C VAL A 392 9.80 -15.38 -5.51
N HIS A 393 10.07 -14.90 -6.72
CA HIS A 393 10.79 -15.64 -7.76
C HIS A 393 11.92 -14.80 -8.38
N LYS A 394 13.14 -15.05 -7.91
CA LYS A 394 14.38 -14.82 -8.65
C LYS A 394 15.38 -15.88 -8.27
#